data_AF-Z9JTW6-F1
#
_entry.id   AF-Z9JTW6-F1
#
_cell.length_a   1.000
_cell.length_b   1.000
_cell.length_c   1.000
_cell.angle_alpha   90.00
_cell.angle_beta   90.00
_cell.angle_gamma   90.00
#
_symmetry.space_group_name_H-M   'P 1'
#
loop_
_entity.id
_entity.type
_entity.pdbx_description
1 polymer ?
#
loop_
_entity_poly.entity_id
_entity_poly.type
_entity_poly.pdbx_seq_one_letter_code
_entity_poly.pdbx_strand_id
1 'polypeptide(L)'
;MHENPRARKLADRIKVIVATALDTRVKDPRLGFVTITDVRVTGDLQHASVFYTVYGTEEEREGTAAALRSATGMLRSEVGRQTTVRLTPSLEFIADAIPENARTIDDLLVEARHRDAELSGLKEGAQYAGEADPYRQPREDDPDLEDDDLEDDDLDEDEHDSEDREGDAEEPRA
;
A
#
# COMPACT_ATOMS: atom_id res chain seq x y z
N MET A 1 -6.34 -19.25 -18.64
CA MET A 1 -5.12 -19.38 -19.47
C MET A 1 -4.47 -20.71 -19.12
N HIS A 2 -4.28 -21.62 -20.07
CA HIS A 2 -3.55 -22.86 -19.79
C HIS A 2 -2.08 -22.52 -19.55
N GLU A 3 -1.68 -22.54 -18.29
CA GLU A 3 -0.30 -22.27 -17.88
C GLU A 3 0.58 -23.42 -18.38
N ASN A 4 1.50 -23.15 -19.31
CA ASN A 4 2.45 -24.14 -19.80
C ASN A 4 3.60 -24.28 -18.78
N PRO A 5 3.70 -25.39 -18.01
CA PRO A 5 4.68 -25.50 -16.92
C PRO A 5 6.13 -25.46 -17.43
N ARG A 6 6.37 -25.84 -18.69
CA ARG A 6 7.70 -25.75 -19.32
C ARG A 6 8.07 -24.31 -19.63
N ALA A 7 7.13 -23.53 -20.14
CA ALA A 7 7.36 -22.11 -20.44
C ALA A 7 7.70 -21.34 -19.16
N ARG A 8 6.99 -21.61 -18.06
CA ARG A 8 7.26 -20.99 -16.76
C ARG A 8 8.65 -21.33 -16.22
N LYS A 9 9.03 -22.61 -16.21
CA LYS A 9 10.38 -23.03 -15.77
C LYS A 9 11.48 -22.42 -16.64
N LEU A 10 11.24 -22.32 -17.95
CA LEU A 10 12.17 -21.69 -18.87
C LEU A 10 12.29 -20.19 -18.60
N ALA A 11 11.17 -19.50 -18.38
CA ALA A 11 11.14 -18.09 -18.03
C ALA A 11 11.93 -17.78 -16.74
N ASP A 12 11.70 -18.55 -15.68
CA ASP A 12 12.43 -18.41 -14.41
C ASP A 12 13.94 -18.58 -14.60
N ARG A 13 14.34 -19.57 -15.42
CA ARG A 13 15.75 -19.81 -15.74
C ARG A 13 16.34 -18.64 -16.53
N ILE A 14 15.64 -18.17 -17.57
CA ILE A 14 16.07 -17.04 -18.40
C ILE A 14 16.24 -15.79 -17.54
N LYS A 15 15.31 -15.52 -16.63
CA LYS A 15 15.39 -14.37 -15.70
C LYS A 15 16.71 -14.36 -14.94
N VAL A 16 17.05 -15.48 -14.30
CA VAL A 16 18.30 -15.61 -13.51
C VAL A 16 19.54 -15.48 -14.41
N ILE A 17 19.54 -16.13 -15.57
CA ILE A 17 20.69 -16.10 -16.49
C ILE A 17 20.92 -14.68 -17.00
N VAL A 18 19.86 -14.00 -17.46
CA VAL A 18 19.95 -12.64 -17.99
C VAL A 18 20.38 -11.67 -16.90
N ALA A 19 19.80 -11.73 -15.70
CA ALA A 19 20.21 -10.88 -14.58
C ALA A 19 21.70 -11.05 -14.23
N THR A 20 22.16 -12.30 -14.15
CA THR A 20 23.58 -12.61 -13.86
C THR A 20 24.50 -12.18 -14.99
N ALA A 21 24.08 -12.35 -16.25
CA ALA A 21 24.87 -11.97 -17.42
C ALA A 21 24.99 -10.45 -17.57
N LEU A 22 23.95 -9.69 -17.21
CA LEU A 22 23.99 -8.23 -17.17
C LEU A 22 25.04 -7.76 -16.16
N ASP A 23 24.98 -8.26 -14.93
CA ASP A 23 25.90 -7.87 -13.85
C ASP A 23 27.37 -8.23 -14.15
N THR A 24 27.62 -9.42 -14.70
CA THR A 24 28.98 -9.92 -14.87
C THR A 24 29.62 -9.61 -16.21
N ARG A 25 28.84 -9.47 -17.30
CA ARG A 25 29.38 -9.40 -18.67
C ARG A 25 29.05 -8.13 -19.44
N VAL A 26 28.02 -7.37 -19.06
CA VAL A 26 27.69 -6.12 -19.75
C VAL A 26 28.35 -4.96 -19.03
N LYS A 27 29.46 -4.47 -19.60
CA LYS A 27 30.20 -3.29 -19.11
C LYS A 27 30.03 -2.11 -20.06
N ASP A 28 28.78 -1.77 -20.37
CA ASP A 28 28.47 -0.62 -21.20
C ASP A 28 28.25 0.61 -20.30
N PRO A 29 28.98 1.72 -20.49
CA PRO A 29 28.79 2.94 -19.70
C PRO A 29 27.39 3.56 -19.85
N ARG A 30 26.64 3.18 -20.88
CA ARG A 30 25.25 3.62 -21.10
C ARG A 30 24.22 2.77 -20.36
N LEU A 31 24.65 1.64 -19.79
CA LEU A 31 23.78 0.79 -18.98
C LEU A 31 23.67 1.42 -17.58
N GLY A 32 22.50 1.97 -17.27
CA GLY A 32 22.19 2.44 -15.92
C GLY A 32 22.01 1.30 -14.93
N PHE A 33 21.47 1.61 -13.75
CA PHE A 33 21.12 0.57 -12.78
C PHE A 33 19.84 -0.16 -13.22
N VAL A 34 20.02 -1.30 -13.89
CA VAL A 34 18.94 -2.10 -14.48
C VAL A 34 18.54 -3.25 -13.57
N THR A 35 17.23 -3.44 -13.40
CA THR A 35 16.67 -4.59 -12.68
C THR A 35 15.70 -5.35 -13.58
N ILE A 36 15.83 -6.69 -13.65
CA ILE A 36 14.90 -7.55 -14.39
C ILE A 36 13.71 -7.91 -13.48
N THR A 37 12.51 -7.43 -13.82
CA THR A 37 11.31 -7.61 -13.00
C THR A 37 10.61 -8.93 -13.30
N ASP A 38 10.44 -9.27 -14.58
CA ASP A 38 9.73 -10.48 -15.00
C ASP A 38 10.25 -11.01 -16.36
N VAL A 39 9.97 -12.27 -16.66
CA VAL A 39 10.21 -12.86 -17.99
C VAL A 39 8.98 -13.67 -18.38
N ARG A 40 8.49 -13.48 -19.60
CA ARG A 40 7.38 -14.26 -20.15
C ARG A 40 7.82 -14.98 -21.41
N VAL A 41 7.52 -16.26 -21.48
CA VAL A 41 7.86 -17.11 -22.62
C VAL A 41 6.57 -17.57 -23.30
N THR A 42 6.53 -17.52 -24.62
CA THR A 42 5.39 -17.98 -25.41
C THR A 42 5.18 -19.49 -25.26
N GLY A 43 3.96 -19.97 -25.53
CA GLY A 43 3.61 -21.38 -25.37
C GLY A 43 4.43 -22.35 -26.24
N ASP A 44 4.97 -21.86 -27.36
CA ASP A 44 5.85 -22.57 -28.29
C ASP A 44 7.35 -22.45 -27.94
N LEU A 45 7.70 -21.71 -26.88
CA LEU A 45 9.06 -21.51 -26.36
C LEU A 45 10.02 -20.78 -27.32
N GLN A 46 9.51 -20.10 -28.35
CA GLN A 46 10.34 -19.42 -29.36
C GLN A 46 10.61 -17.94 -29.05
N HIS A 47 9.76 -17.31 -28.25
CA HIS A 47 9.87 -15.91 -27.89
C HIS A 47 9.85 -15.75 -26.37
N ALA A 48 10.74 -14.89 -25.88
CA ALA A 48 10.81 -14.52 -24.48
C ALA A 48 10.85 -12.98 -24.35
N SER A 49 9.83 -12.42 -23.71
CA SER A 49 9.76 -11.02 -23.35
C SER A 49 10.33 -10.84 -21.95
N VAL A 50 11.39 -10.03 -21.85
CA VAL A 50 12.10 -9.71 -20.61
C VAL A 50 11.68 -8.32 -20.18
N PHE A 51 11.02 -8.24 -19.03
CA PHE A 51 10.61 -6.98 -18.42
C PHE A 51 11.73 -6.46 -17.53
N TYR A 52 12.09 -5.20 -17.71
CA TYR A 52 13.16 -4.58 -16.96
C TYR A 52 12.80 -3.16 -16.55
N THR A 53 13.39 -2.71 -15.46
CA THR A 53 13.29 -1.32 -15.05
C THR A 53 14.67 -0.70 -14.92
N VAL A 54 14.74 0.60 -15.13
CA VAL A 54 15.97 1.40 -15.04
C VAL A 54 15.75 2.45 -13.98
N TYR A 55 16.62 2.45 -12.98
CA TYR A 55 16.69 3.53 -12.01
C TYR A 55 17.54 4.65 -12.60
N GLY A 56 16.93 5.82 -12.86
CA GLY A 56 17.62 6.93 -13.51
C GLY A 56 16.69 7.94 -14.18
N THR A 57 17.28 8.85 -14.96
CA THR A 57 16.58 9.80 -15.82
C THR A 57 16.08 9.14 -17.11
N GLU A 58 15.26 9.86 -17.87
CA GLU A 58 14.77 9.38 -19.17
C GLU A 58 15.92 9.12 -20.17
N GLU A 59 16.96 9.97 -20.15
CA GLU A 59 18.14 9.78 -21.01
C GLU A 59 18.89 8.47 -20.66
N GLU A 60 18.99 8.11 -19.37
CA GLU A 60 19.57 6.84 -18.93
C GLU A 60 18.70 5.64 -19.34
N ARG A 61 17.36 5.80 -19.36
CA ARG A 61 16.44 4.77 -19.85
C ARG A 61 16.65 4.52 -21.35
N GLU A 62 16.72 5.57 -22.16
CA GLU A 62 16.97 5.46 -23.59
C GLU A 62 18.35 4.84 -23.89
N GLY A 63 19.38 5.30 -23.18
CA GLY A 63 20.74 4.76 -23.26
C GLY A 63 20.80 3.28 -22.91
N THR A 64 20.12 2.90 -21.83
CA THR A 64 20.00 1.51 -21.40
C THR A 64 19.27 0.66 -22.43
N ALA A 65 18.17 1.15 -23.00
CA ALA A 65 17.43 0.42 -24.02
C ALA A 65 18.31 0.14 -25.25
N ALA A 66 19.16 1.11 -25.65
CA ALA A 66 20.12 0.92 -26.74
C ALA A 66 21.24 -0.09 -26.39
N ALA A 67 21.74 -0.05 -25.15
CA ALA A 67 22.74 -1.00 -24.66
C ALA A 67 22.18 -2.43 -24.64
N LEU A 68 20.96 -2.63 -24.11
CA LEU A 68 20.28 -3.93 -24.09
C LEU A 68 20.04 -4.47 -25.50
N ARG A 69 19.58 -3.63 -26.44
CA ARG A 69 19.41 -4.03 -27.86
C ARG A 69 20.71 -4.53 -28.47
N SER A 70 21.83 -3.88 -28.15
CA SER A 70 23.16 -4.27 -28.64
C SER A 70 23.66 -5.56 -27.97
N ALA A 71 23.32 -5.77 -26.68
CA ALA A 71 23.69 -6.95 -25.92
C ALA A 71 22.80 -8.18 -26.18
N THR A 72 21.64 -8.02 -26.85
CA THR A 72 20.68 -9.11 -27.11
C THR A 72 21.31 -10.38 -27.65
N GLY A 73 22.22 -10.27 -28.64
CA GLY A 73 22.87 -11.44 -29.24
C GLY A 73 23.76 -12.20 -28.26
N MET A 74 24.50 -11.47 -27.41
CA MET A 74 25.35 -12.03 -26.37
C MET A 74 24.50 -12.69 -25.28
N LEU A 75 23.48 -12.00 -24.79
CA LEU A 75 22.57 -12.49 -23.75
C LEU A 75 21.83 -13.75 -24.23
N ARG A 76 21.34 -13.75 -25.47
CA ARG A 76 20.71 -14.93 -26.07
C ARG A 76 21.67 -16.12 -26.15
N SER A 77 22.92 -15.88 -26.55
CA SER A 77 23.94 -16.93 -26.60
C SER A 77 24.21 -17.53 -25.22
N GLU A 78 24.23 -16.69 -24.18
CA GLU A 78 24.44 -17.13 -22.80
C GLU A 78 23.24 -17.95 -22.27
N VAL A 79 22.02 -17.51 -22.56
CA VAL A 79 20.81 -18.28 -22.29
C VAL A 79 20.86 -19.65 -22.96
N GLY A 80 21.25 -19.71 -24.23
CA GLY A 80 21.38 -20.97 -24.97
C GLY A 80 22.36 -21.95 -24.32
N ARG A 81 23.52 -21.45 -23.86
CA ARG A 81 24.54 -22.27 -23.18
C ARG A 81 24.07 -22.82 -21.84
N GLN A 82 23.31 -22.05 -21.06
CA GLN A 82 22.96 -22.42 -19.68
C GLN A 82 21.63 -23.19 -19.55
N THR A 83 20.81 -23.22 -20.61
CA THR A 83 19.45 -23.79 -20.54
C THR A 83 19.29 -25.11 -21.31
N THR A 84 20.29 -25.54 -22.10
CA THR A 84 20.29 -26.81 -22.86
C THR A 84 19.02 -27.01 -23.69
N VAL A 85 18.45 -25.91 -24.21
CA VAL A 85 17.27 -25.95 -25.08
C VAL A 85 17.69 -26.19 -26.52
N ARG A 86 16.91 -26.98 -27.26
CA ARG A 86 17.17 -27.24 -28.69
C ARG A 86 17.11 -25.97 -29.52
N LEU A 87 16.14 -25.10 -29.22
CA LEU A 87 16.00 -23.79 -29.83
C LEU A 87 16.01 -22.75 -28.72
N THR A 88 16.97 -21.83 -28.79
CA THR A 88 17.02 -20.72 -27.84
C THR A 88 16.01 -19.65 -28.27
N PRO A 89 15.10 -19.24 -27.39
CA PRO A 89 14.11 -18.21 -27.70
C PRO A 89 14.79 -16.90 -28.12
N SER A 90 14.10 -16.13 -28.94
CA SER A 90 14.43 -14.72 -29.16
C SER A 90 14.13 -13.94 -27.88
N LEU A 91 14.99 -12.98 -27.55
CA LEU A 91 14.83 -12.11 -26.39
C LEU A 91 14.36 -10.74 -26.85
N GLU A 92 13.24 -10.29 -26.30
CA GLU A 92 12.71 -8.94 -26.46
C GLU A 92 12.75 -8.23 -25.11
N PHE A 93 13.23 -6.99 -25.05
CA PHE A 93 13.33 -6.22 -23.81
C PHE A 93 12.23 -5.17 -23.76
N ILE A 94 11.40 -5.23 -22.72
CA ILE A 94 10.26 -4.32 -22.51
C ILE A 94 10.52 -3.54 -21.21
N ALA A 95 10.53 -2.22 -21.32
CA ALA A 95 10.66 -1.37 -20.15
C ALA A 95 9.38 -1.45 -19.31
N ASP A 96 9.56 -1.72 -18.03
CA ASP A 96 8.51 -1.70 -17.02
C ASP A 96 8.35 -0.26 -16.53
N ALA A 97 7.10 0.21 -16.44
CA ALA A 97 6.82 1.53 -15.90
C ALA A 97 7.00 1.46 -14.38
N ILE A 98 8.15 1.91 -13.86
CA ILE A 98 8.21 2.25 -12.44
C ILE A 98 7.32 3.47 -12.24
N PRO A 99 6.39 3.43 -11.27
CA PRO A 99 5.72 4.66 -10.88
C PRO A 99 6.79 5.59 -10.29
N GLU A 100 6.87 6.82 -10.80
CA GLU A 100 7.73 7.91 -10.28
C GLU A 100 7.47 8.26 -8.80
N ASN A 101 6.55 7.52 -8.16
CA ASN A 101 6.10 7.62 -6.78
C ASN A 101 7.18 7.58 -5.71
N ALA A 102 8.43 7.20 -6.00
CA ALA A 102 9.48 7.27 -4.99
C ALA A 102 9.62 8.69 -4.42
N ARG A 103 9.56 9.73 -5.27
CA ARG A 103 9.59 11.13 -4.83
C ARG A 103 8.33 11.53 -4.09
N THR A 104 7.16 11.17 -4.62
CA THR A 104 5.87 11.43 -3.99
C THR A 104 5.78 10.81 -2.59
N ILE A 105 6.29 9.59 -2.41
CA ILE A 105 6.30 8.92 -1.10
C ILE A 105 7.23 9.66 -0.14
N ASP A 106 8.41 10.08 -0.60
CA ASP A 106 9.36 10.83 0.23
C ASP A 106 8.77 12.19 0.66
N ASP A 107 8.12 12.90 -0.28
CA ASP A 107 7.42 14.16 -0.02
C ASP A 107 6.29 13.97 1.02
N LEU A 108 5.47 12.92 0.87
CA LEU A 108 4.41 12.59 1.83
C LEU A 108 4.94 12.21 3.21
N LEU A 109 6.09 11.53 3.29
CA LEU A 109 6.74 11.19 4.55
C LEU A 109 7.30 12.44 5.26
N VAL A 110 7.85 13.38 4.50
CA VAL A 110 8.31 14.67 5.02
C VAL A 110 7.13 15.48 5.55
N GLU A 111 6.03 15.57 4.80
CA GLU A 111 4.81 16.27 5.21
C GLU A 111 4.20 15.66 6.49
N ALA A 112 4.13 14.33 6.57
CA ALA A 112 3.63 13.63 7.75
C ALA A 112 4.47 13.93 9.00
N ARG A 113 5.80 13.90 8.88
CA ARG A 113 6.72 14.25 9.99
C ARG A 113 6.52 15.69 10.46
N HIS A 114 6.31 16.62 9.53
CA HIS A 114 6.06 18.01 9.88
C HIS A 114 4.77 18.16 10.69
N ARG A 115 3.68 17.54 10.23
CA ARG A 115 2.37 17.54 10.91
C ARG A 115 2.45 16.92 12.30
N ASP A 116 3.17 15.81 12.45
CA ASP A 116 3.36 15.13 13.74
C ASP A 116 4.15 16.00 14.73
N ALA A 117 5.16 16.73 14.25
CA ALA A 117 5.94 17.66 15.08
C ALA A 117 5.10 18.84 15.55
N GLU A 118 4.26 19.41 14.68
CA GLU A 118 3.33 20.48 15.05
C GLU A 118 2.32 20.02 16.12
N LEU A 119 1.74 18.82 15.94
CA LEU A 119 0.83 18.24 16.92
C LEU A 119 1.52 17.97 18.27
N SER A 120 2.79 17.55 18.27
CA SER A 120 3.55 17.35 19.51
C SER A 120 3.77 18.66 20.26
N GLY A 121 4.14 19.74 19.57
CA GLY A 121 4.30 21.06 20.19
C GLY A 121 2.99 21.63 20.75
N LEU A 122 1.87 21.39 20.05
CA LEU A 122 0.54 21.79 20.53
C LEU A 122 0.11 20.98 21.77
N LYS A 123 0.50 19.71 21.88
CA LYS A 123 0.20 18.85 23.04
C LYS A 123 0.97 19.24 24.29
N GLU A 124 2.21 19.73 24.17
CA GLU A 124 3.01 20.18 25.32
C GLU A 124 2.38 21.37 26.08
N GLY A 125 1.59 22.19 25.39
CA GLY A 125 0.87 23.32 26.00
C GLY A 125 -0.62 23.06 26.27
N ALA A 126 -1.16 21.90 25.89
CA ALA A 126 -2.57 21.62 26.01
C ALA A 126 -2.95 21.23 27.45
N GLN A 127 -3.92 21.93 28.03
CA GLN A 127 -4.58 21.50 29.26
C GLN A 127 -5.69 20.51 28.91
N TYR A 128 -5.82 19.45 29.71
CA TYR A 128 -6.90 18.46 29.53
C TYR A 128 -8.25 19.17 29.65
N ALA A 129 -9.18 18.86 28.74
CA ALA A 129 -10.48 19.53 28.67
C ALA A 129 -11.44 19.15 29.82
N GLY A 130 -11.02 18.28 30.74
CA GLY A 130 -11.79 17.86 31.90
C GLY A 130 -11.10 18.22 33.22
N GLU A 131 -11.89 18.21 34.29
CA GLU A 131 -11.41 18.37 35.65
C GLU A 131 -10.66 17.11 36.12
N ALA A 132 -9.81 17.24 37.15
CA ALA A 132 -8.93 16.17 37.63
C ALA A 132 -9.68 14.95 38.20
N ASP A 133 -10.95 15.12 38.60
CA ASP A 133 -11.83 14.05 39.04
C ASP A 133 -13.13 14.08 38.23
N PRO A 134 -13.35 13.12 37.31
CA PRO A 134 -14.54 13.07 36.48
C PRO A 134 -15.77 12.48 37.19
N TYR A 135 -15.67 12.05 38.46
CA TYR A 135 -16.75 11.40 39.18
C TYR A 135 -17.58 12.37 40.03
N ARG A 136 -18.90 12.21 40.00
CA ARG A 136 -19.83 12.95 40.84
C ARG A 136 -19.66 12.51 42.29
N GLN A 137 -19.31 13.43 43.18
CA GLN A 137 -19.19 13.13 44.61
C GLN A 137 -20.56 12.75 45.19
N PRO A 138 -20.62 11.74 46.09
CA PRO A 138 -21.84 11.40 46.82
C PRO A 138 -22.36 12.62 47.58
N ARG A 139 -23.69 12.81 47.60
CA ARG A 139 -24.30 13.81 48.48
C ARG A 139 -24.02 13.39 49.92
N GLU A 140 -23.53 14.31 50.74
CA GLU A 140 -23.53 14.13 52.19
C GLU A 140 -25.00 14.14 52.63
N ASP A 141 -25.46 13.03 53.20
CA ASP A 141 -26.77 12.98 53.86
C ASP A 141 -26.68 13.87 55.10
N ASP A 142 -27.26 15.06 55.02
CA ASP A 142 -27.38 16.01 56.12
C ASP A 142 -28.44 15.46 57.11
N PRO A 143 -28.08 15.07 58.34
CA PRO A 143 -29.04 14.49 59.29
C PRO A 143 -29.99 15.51 59.94
N ASP A 144 -29.87 16.80 59.63
CA ASP A 144 -30.61 17.89 60.30
C ASP A 144 -31.77 18.47 59.46
N LEU A 145 -32.30 17.74 58.47
CA LEU A 145 -33.61 18.07 57.89
C LEU A 145 -34.72 17.67 58.87
N GLU A 146 -35.04 18.57 59.80
CA GLU A 146 -36.29 18.54 60.56
C GLU A 146 -37.47 18.49 59.57
N ASP A 147 -38.30 17.46 59.71
CA ASP A 147 -39.66 17.39 59.15
C ASP A 147 -40.42 18.64 59.65
N ASP A 148 -40.53 19.67 58.81
CA ASP A 148 -41.40 20.82 59.07
C ASP A 148 -42.50 20.87 58.01
N ASP A 149 -43.66 20.43 58.49
CA ASP A 149 -45.02 20.78 58.11
C ASP A 149 -45.45 20.72 56.62
N LEU A 150 -46.27 19.71 56.37
CA LEU A 150 -47.28 19.67 55.32
C LEU A 150 -48.25 20.84 55.50
N GLU A 151 -48.16 21.86 54.64
CA GLU A 151 -49.31 22.71 54.31
C GLU A 151 -49.88 22.25 52.97
N ASP A 152 -51.05 21.60 53.07
CA ASP A 152 -52.04 21.44 51.99
C ASP A 152 -52.31 22.81 51.37
N ASP A 153 -52.00 22.97 50.08
CA ASP A 153 -52.64 24.00 49.25
C ASP A 153 -53.06 23.37 47.92
N ASP A 154 -54.35 23.06 47.89
CA ASP A 154 -55.28 22.99 46.76
C ASP A 154 -54.90 22.18 45.51
N LEU A 155 -55.58 21.03 45.45
CA LEU A 155 -55.88 20.25 44.26
C LEU A 155 -56.67 21.11 43.25
N ASP A 156 -56.11 21.31 42.05
CA ASP A 156 -56.93 21.47 40.85
C ASP A 156 -56.68 20.26 39.94
N GLU A 157 -57.70 19.42 39.89
CA GLU A 157 -57.88 18.32 38.95
C GLU A 157 -58.02 18.90 37.53
N ASP A 158 -57.14 18.51 36.62
CA ASP A 158 -57.50 18.42 35.21
C ASP A 158 -56.96 17.09 34.66
N GLU A 159 -57.84 16.09 34.71
CA GLU A 159 -57.77 14.89 33.89
C GLU A 159 -57.73 15.29 32.42
N HIS A 160 -56.69 14.90 31.68
CA HIS A 160 -56.89 14.51 30.28
C HIS A 160 -55.88 13.42 29.86
N ASP A 161 -56.43 12.21 29.97
CA ASP A 161 -56.49 11.16 28.96
C ASP A 161 -55.19 10.64 28.33
N SER A 162 -55.00 9.36 28.64
CA SER A 162 -54.23 8.36 27.92
C SER A 162 -54.23 8.50 26.39
N GLU A 163 -53.09 8.18 25.77
CA GLU A 163 -53.04 7.07 24.84
C GLU A 163 -51.60 6.54 24.73
N ASP A 164 -51.41 5.35 25.29
CA ASP A 164 -50.38 4.41 24.87
C ASP A 164 -50.49 4.17 23.35
N ARG A 165 -49.36 4.09 22.66
CA ARG A 165 -49.12 2.97 21.73
C ARG A 165 -47.66 2.83 21.34
N GLU A 166 -47.18 1.63 21.63
CA GLU A 166 -45.98 0.97 21.13
C GLU A 166 -45.74 1.18 19.64
N GLY A 167 -44.46 1.34 19.28
CA GLY A 167 -43.97 1.42 17.91
C GLY A 167 -42.64 0.71 17.77
N ASP A 168 -42.77 -0.62 17.73
CA ASP A 168 -41.89 -1.70 17.28
C ASP A 168 -40.59 -1.35 16.51
N ALA A 169 -39.62 -2.22 16.74
CA ALA A 169 -38.38 -2.35 16.00
C ALA A 169 -38.64 -2.78 14.55
N GLU A 170 -37.79 -2.33 13.61
CA GLU A 170 -37.24 -3.20 12.56
C GLU A 170 -36.12 -2.47 11.80
N GLU A 171 -34.89 -2.99 11.95
CA GLU A 171 -33.93 -2.98 10.85
C GLU A 171 -34.49 -3.85 9.71
N PRO A 172 -34.11 -3.56 8.46
CA PRO A 172 -33.61 -4.69 7.68
C PRO A 172 -32.30 -4.38 6.96
N ARG A 173 -31.39 -5.34 7.13
CA ARG A 173 -30.32 -5.68 6.20
C ARG A 173 -30.92 -6.12 4.85
N ALA A 174 -30.35 -5.61 3.76
CA ALA A 174 -29.97 -6.38 2.57
C ALA A 174 -29.00 -5.54 1.73
#